data_AF-A0A382F184-F1
#
_entry.id   AF-A0A382F184-F1
#
_cell.length_a   1.000
_cell.length_b   1.000
_cell.length_c   1.000
_cell.angle_alpha   90.00
_cell.angle_beta   90.00
_cell.angle_gamma   90.00
#
_symmetry.space_group_name_H-M   'P 1'
#
loop_
_entity.id
_entity.type
_entity.pdbx_description
1 polymer ?
#
loop_
_entity_poly.entity_id
_entity_poly.type
_entity_poly.pdbx_seq_one_letter_code
_entity_poly.pdbx_strand_id
1 'polypeptide(L)' 'VVDDPHVQHRGLLQRQPFAGGDVAVPGPPLKFSATACRAVSRAPELGEHTDDILSGWLGLDAAHLQRLHTDGVI' A
#
# COMPACT_ATOMS: atom_id res chain seq x y z
N VAL A 1 -18.00 6.22 -18.53
CA VAL A 1 -17.21 5.04 -18.12
C VAL A 1 -17.01 4.99 -16.61
N VAL A 2 -16.50 6.06 -15.96
CA VAL A 2 -16.30 6.08 -14.50
C VAL A 2 -17.59 5.84 -13.71
N ASP A 3 -18.70 6.47 -14.11
CA ASP A 3 -20.01 6.32 -13.46
C ASP A 3 -20.83 5.13 -13.97
N ASP A 4 -20.22 4.22 -14.73
CA ASP A 4 -20.93 3.08 -15.30
C ASP A 4 -21.33 2.07 -14.20
N PRO A 5 -22.61 1.61 -14.16
CA PRO A 5 -23.06 0.66 -13.16
C PRO A 5 -22.24 -0.64 -13.09
N HIS A 6 -21.72 -1.13 -14.22
CA HIS A 6 -20.88 -2.32 -14.24
C HIS A 6 -19.49 -2.04 -13.65
N VAL A 7 -18.93 -0.86 -13.87
CA VAL A 7 -17.64 -0.44 -13.28
C VAL A 7 -17.73 -0.40 -11.76
N GLN A 8 -18.84 0.15 -11.24
CA GLN A 8 -19.11 0.21 -9.80
C GLN A 8 -19.41 -1.16 -9.21
N HIS A 9 -20.33 -1.93 -9.81
CA HIS A 9 -20.71 -3.26 -9.32
C HIS A 9 -19.52 -4.24 -9.30
N ARG A 10 -18.61 -4.14 -10.26
CA ARG A 10 -17.42 -5.01 -10.33
C ARG A 10 -16.23 -4.48 -9.52
N GLY A 11 -16.35 -3.32 -8.88
CA GLY A 11 -15.27 -2.69 -8.12
C GLY A 11 -14.01 -2.50 -8.98
N LEU A 12 -14.19 -2.09 -10.24
CA LEU A 12 -13.09 -1.82 -11.16
C LEU A 12 -12.38 -0.50 -10.84
N LEU A 13 -13.08 0.42 -10.16
CA LEU A 13 -12.49 1.61 -9.56
C LEU A 13 -12.67 1.51 -8.05
N GLN A 14 -11.57 1.71 -7.31
CA GLN A 14 -11.55 1.68 -5.85
C GLN A 14 -11.04 3.04 -5.36
N ARG A 15 -11.70 3.60 -4.35
CA ARG A 15 -11.28 4.87 -3.75
C ARG A 15 -10.20 4.60 -2.72
N GLN A 16 -9.07 5.29 -2.82
CA GLN A 16 -7.94 5.16 -1.91
C GLN A 16 -7.55 6.54 -1.37
N PRO A 17 -7.15 6.64 -0.09
CA PRO A 17 -6.63 7.87 0.45
C PRO A 17 -5.32 8.23 -0.26
N PHE A 18 -5.23 9.48 -0.69
CA PHE A 18 -4.03 10.06 -1.28
C PHE A 18 -3.84 11.47 -0.73
N ALA A 19 -2.63 12.03 -0.86
CA ALA A 19 -2.31 13.36 -0.36
C ALA A 19 -3.31 14.40 -0.92
N GLY A 20 -4.13 14.98 -0.05
CA GLY A 20 -5.15 15.96 -0.40
C GLY A 20 -6.56 15.40 -0.68
N GLY A 21 -6.79 14.09 -0.53
CA GLY A 21 -8.12 13.48 -0.57
C GLY A 21 -8.16 12.13 -1.28
N ASP A 22 -9.34 11.51 -1.29
CA ASP A 22 -9.52 10.22 -1.94
C ASP A 22 -9.39 10.31 -3.46
N VAL A 23 -8.70 9.35 -4.06
CA VAL A 23 -8.56 9.20 -5.52
C VAL A 23 -9.10 7.85 -5.97
N ALA A 24 -9.70 7.80 -7.16
CA ALA A 24 -10.16 6.54 -7.75
C ALA A 24 -9.00 5.89 -8.50
N VAL A 25 -8.63 4.67 -8.12
CA VAL A 25 -7.59 3.88 -8.77
C VAL A 25 -8.17 2.59 -9.35
N PRO A 26 -7.62 2.07 -10.46
CA PRO A 26 -8.04 0.78 -11.00
C PRO A 26 -7.83 -0.36 -10.00
N GLY A 27 -8.90 -1.11 -9.71
CA GLY A 27 -8.84 -2.37 -8.97
C GLY A 27 -8.46 -3.56 -9.85
N PRO A 28 -8.33 -4.77 -9.28
CA PRO A 28 -8.08 -5.98 -10.05
C PRO A 28 -9.20 -6.23 -11.06
N PRO A 29 -8.90 -6.31 -12.37
CA PRO A 29 -9.93 -6.46 -13.41
C PRO A 29 -10.52 -7.87 -13.43
N LEU A 30 -9.72 -8.87 -13.08
CA LEU A 30 -10.11 -10.27 -13.00
C LEU A 30 -10.65 -10.58 -11.60
N LYS A 31 -11.66 -11.46 -11.53
CA LYS A 31 -12.23 -11.96 -10.28
C LYS A 31 -12.09 -13.48 -10.27
N PHE A 32 -11.40 -14.01 -9.27
CA PHE A 32 -11.24 -15.45 -9.10
C PHE A 32 -12.16 -15.94 -7.99
N SER A 33 -12.84 -17.06 -8.21
CA SER A 33 -13.80 -17.64 -7.28
C SER A 33 -13.15 -18.28 -6.05
N ALA A 34 -11.97 -18.91 -6.23
CA ALA A 34 -11.26 -19.61 -5.16
C ALA A 34 -10.29 -18.71 -4.38
N THR A 35 -9.75 -17.68 -5.02
CA THR A 35 -8.73 -16.79 -4.44
C THR A 35 -9.12 -15.35 -4.66
N ALA A 36 -9.86 -14.76 -3.72
CA ALA A 36 -10.27 -13.37 -3.82
C ALA A 36 -9.05 -12.46 -4.04
N CYS A 37 -9.12 -11.59 -5.05
CA CYS A 37 -8.06 -10.62 -5.26
C CYS A 37 -8.02 -9.64 -4.09
N ARG A 38 -6.81 -9.32 -3.62
CA ARG A 38 -6.62 -8.29 -2.60
C ARG A 38 -7.13 -6.95 -3.12
N ALA A 39 -7.81 -6.20 -2.27
CA ALA A 39 -8.14 -4.81 -2.56
C ALA A 39 -6.87 -3.99 -2.78
N VAL A 40 -6.96 -2.96 -3.62
CA VAL A 40 -5.87 -2.00 -3.76
C VAL A 40 -5.78 -1.23 -2.46
N SER A 41 -4.57 -0.99 -1.97
CA SER A 41 -4.28 -0.05 -0.89
C SER A 41 -3.55 1.15 -1.46
N ARG A 42 -3.50 2.26 -0.72
CA ARG A 42 -2.63 3.38 -1.11
C ARG A 42 -1.18 2.92 -1.28
N ALA A 43 -0.44 3.64 -2.11
CA ALA A 43 1.00 3.46 -2.17
C ALA A 43 1.61 3.86 -0.82
N PRO A 44 2.68 3.17 -0.38
CA PRO A 44 3.41 3.56 0.81
C PRO A 44 4.09 4.92 0.61
N GLU A 45 4.25 5.66 1.70
CA GLU A 45 5.07 6.85 1.75
C GLU A 45 6.56 6.49 1.71
N LEU A 46 7.40 7.49 1.43
CA LEU A 46 8.85 7.31 1.48
C LEU A 46 9.27 6.85 2.88
N GLY A 47 9.90 5.67 2.94
CA GLY A 47 10.41 5.09 4.18
C GLY A 47 9.37 4.46 5.11
N GLU A 48 8.08 4.38 4.71
CA GLU A 48 6.99 3.92 5.60
C GLU A 48 7.23 2.56 6.26
N HIS A 49 7.94 1.66 5.57
CA HIS A 49 8.21 0.30 6.05
C HIS A 49 9.69 0.05 6.35
N THR A 50 10.54 1.08 6.36
CA THR A 50 12.00 0.90 6.56
C THR A 50 12.30 0.16 7.86
N ASP A 51 11.75 0.64 8.98
CA ASP A 51 12.00 0.06 10.30
C ASP A 51 11.44 -1.36 10.43
N ASP A 52 10.24 -1.61 9.88
CA ASP A 52 9.59 -2.93 9.90
C ASP A 52 10.41 -3.99 9.16
N ILE A 53 11.00 -3.62 8.02
CA ILE A 53 11.84 -4.53 7.24
C ILE A 53 13.19 -4.74 7.92
N LEU A 54 13.84 -3.67 8.36
CA LEU A 54 15.16 -3.74 9.00
C LEU A 54 15.10 -4.52 10.33
N SER A 55 14.09 -4.30 11.16
CA SER A 55 13.93 -5.07 12.41
C SER A 55 13.31 -6.44 12.16
N GLY A 56 12.18 -6.51 11.47
CA GLY A 56 11.39 -7.73 11.36
C GLY A 56 11.98 -8.76 10.42
N TRP A 57 12.56 -8.34 9.29
CA TRP A 57 13.08 -9.25 8.28
C TRP A 57 14.58 -9.44 8.39
N LEU A 58 15.32 -8.37 8.69
CA LEU A 58 16.78 -8.41 8.81
C LEU A 58 17.27 -8.58 10.26
N GLY A 59 16.38 -8.49 11.25
CA GLY A 59 16.71 -8.78 12.65
C GLY A 59 17.56 -7.70 13.33
N LEU A 60 17.56 -6.46 12.82
CA LEU A 60 18.27 -5.37 13.49
C LEU A 60 17.63 -5.05 14.83
N ASP A 61 18.45 -4.94 15.86
CA ASP A 61 18.00 -4.47 17.16
C ASP A 61 17.75 -2.95 17.15
N ALA A 62 17.09 -2.47 18.20
CA ALA A 62 16.74 -1.06 18.34
C ALA A 62 17.98 -0.14 18.35
N ALA A 63 19.13 -0.60 18.84
CA ALA A 63 20.35 0.19 18.90
C ALA A 63 21.01 0.37 17.52
N HIS A 64 20.95 -0.65 16.66
CA HIS A 64 21.38 -0.55 15.26
C HIS A 64 20.45 0.36 14.47
N LEU A 65 19.13 0.19 14.61
CA LEU A 65 18.15 1.06 13.92
C LEU A 65 18.34 2.54 14.29
N GLN A 66 18.45 2.85 15.58
CA GLN A 66 18.64 4.23 16.03
C GLN A 66 19.93 4.87 15.50
N ARG A 67 21.02 4.09 15.35
CA ARG A 67 22.25 4.60 14.74
C ARG A 67 22.05 4.94 13.27
N LEU A 68 21.38 4.10 12.49
CA LEU A 68 21.14 4.38 11.07
C LEU A 68 20.31 5.66 10.87
N HIS A 69 19.29 5.88 11.71
CA HIS A 69 18.51 7.13 11.73
C HIS A 69 19.38 8.34 12.11
N THR A 70 20.20 8.20 13.16
CA THR A 70 21.06 9.30 13.65
C THR A 70 22.14 9.68 12.63
N ASP A 71 22.69 8.70 11.93
CA ASP A 71 23.73 8.89 10.91
C ASP A 71 23.15 9.39 9.57
N GLY A 72 21.81 9.48 9.45
CA GLY A 72 21.12 9.92 8.23
C GLY A 72 21.25 8.94 7.06
N VAL A 73 21.50 7.66 7.35
CA VAL A 73 21.57 6.58 6.36
C VAL A 73 20.16 6.14 5.93
N ILE A 74 19.21 6.20 6.87
CA ILE A 74 17.78 5.95 6.66
C ILE A 74 16.93 7.09 7.21
#